data_AF-A0A9D2JDV0-F1
#
_entry.id   AF-A0A9D2JDV0-F1
#
_cell.length_a   1.000
_cell.length_b   1.000
_cell.length_c   1.000
_cell.angle_alpha   90.00
_cell.angle_beta   90.00
_cell.angle_gamma   90.00
#
_symmetry.space_group_name_H-M   'P 1'
#
loop_
_entity.id
_entity.type
_entity.pdbx_description
1 polymer ?
#
loop_
_entity_poly.entity_id
_entity_poly.type
_entity_poly.pdbx_seq_one_letter_code
_entity_poly.pdbx_strand_id
1 'polypeptide(L)'
;MQFRGTVFRYGRDIDTDVIIPARYLNTSDPAELARHCFEDLDTTFTTRVQPGDIVVADENFGCGSSREHAPVAIKAAGVSCVIAKSFARI
;
A
#
# COMPACT_ATOMS: atom_id res chain seq x y z
N MET A 1 3.60 19.53 -7.88
CA MET A 1 2.72 18.46 -8.40
C MET A 1 1.35 18.60 -7.79
N GLN A 2 0.28 18.20 -8.48
CA GLN A 2 -1.09 18.17 -7.97
C GLN A 2 -1.61 16.73 -8.06
N PHE A 3 -2.24 16.23 -6.99
CA PHE A 3 -2.80 14.89 -6.91
C PHE A 3 -4.32 14.98 -6.71
N ARG A 4 -5.08 14.11 -7.38
CA ARG A 4 -6.54 14.03 -7.28
C ARG A 4 -6.98 12.58 -7.49
N GLY A 5 -7.76 12.06 -6.54
CA GLY A 5 -8.30 10.71 -6.58
C GLY A 5 -9.20 10.44 -5.37
N THR A 6 -9.78 9.25 -5.32
CA THR A 6 -10.54 8.75 -4.17
C THR A 6 -9.58 8.40 -3.04
N VAL A 7 -10.01 8.65 -1.80
CA VAL A 7 -9.21 8.36 -0.61
C VAL A 7 -9.56 6.98 -0.04
N PHE A 8 -8.55 6.14 0.12
CA PHE A 8 -8.59 4.92 0.92
C PHE A 8 -7.98 5.23 2.28
N ARG A 9 -8.80 5.24 3.32
CA ARG A 9 -8.36 5.59 4.68
C ARG A 9 -8.19 4.36 5.55
N TYR A 10 -7.02 4.21 6.13
CA TYR A 10 -6.68 3.19 7.10
C TYR A 10 -6.26 3.81 8.44
N GLY A 11 -6.11 2.96 9.47
CA GLY A 11 -5.71 3.38 10.81
C GLY A 11 -4.21 3.57 10.97
N ARG A 12 -3.74 3.37 12.21
CA ARG A 12 -2.33 3.39 12.60
C ARG A 12 -1.66 2.03 12.39
N ASP A 13 -0.34 2.03 12.41
CA ASP A 13 0.48 0.81 12.46
C ASP A 13 0.19 -0.15 11.28
N ILE A 14 0.00 0.42 10.09
CA ILE A 14 -0.13 -0.33 8.85
C ILE A 14 1.24 -0.86 8.46
N ASP A 15 1.54 -2.09 8.86
CA ASP A 15 2.83 -2.72 8.61
C ASP A 15 2.99 -3.22 7.16
N THR A 16 4.22 -3.59 6.81
CA THR A 16 4.53 -4.10 5.47
C THR A 16 3.98 -5.50 5.19
N ASP A 17 3.57 -6.26 6.21
CA ASP A 17 2.87 -7.53 6.07
C ASP A 17 1.43 -7.35 5.60
N VAL A 18 0.73 -6.34 6.13
CA VAL A 18 -0.64 -6.03 5.72
C VAL A 18 -0.69 -5.24 4.41
N ILE A 19 0.38 -4.53 4.04
CA ILE A 19 0.51 -3.92 2.70
C ILE A 19 0.71 -5.00 1.63
N ILE A 20 1.61 -5.96 1.88
CA ILE A 20 1.88 -7.09 0.99
C ILE A 20 2.25 -8.35 1.80
N PRO A 21 1.40 -9.39 1.79
CA PRO A 21 1.66 -10.60 2.55
C PRO A 21 2.94 -11.32 2.14
N ALA A 22 3.65 -11.90 3.12
CA ALA A 22 4.95 -12.55 2.91
C ALA A 22 4.94 -13.67 1.85
N ARG A 23 3.79 -14.31 1.63
CA ARG A 23 3.57 -15.37 0.64
C ARG A 23 3.77 -14.92 -0.82
N TYR A 24 3.77 -13.61 -1.09
CA TYR A 24 3.97 -13.05 -2.43
C TYR A 24 5.38 -12.49 -2.65
N LEU A 25 6.29 -12.63 -1.67
CA LEU A 25 7.66 -12.10 -1.76
C LEU A 25 8.62 -13.03 -2.54
N ASN A 26 8.08 -14.07 -3.18
CA ASN A 26 8.81 -14.95 -4.09
C ASN A 26 8.83 -14.42 -5.55
N THR A 27 8.19 -13.27 -5.80
CA THR A 27 8.17 -12.57 -7.09
C THR A 27 8.56 -11.11 -6.90
N SER A 28 9.12 -10.52 -7.95
CA SER A 28 9.39 -9.08 -8.04
C SER A 28 8.61 -8.41 -9.16
N ASP A 29 7.64 -9.11 -9.78
CA ASP A 29 6.76 -8.52 -10.80
C ASP A 29 5.80 -7.51 -10.15
N PRO A 30 5.92 -6.20 -10.46
CA PRO A 30 5.05 -5.18 -9.87
C PRO A 30 3.56 -5.42 -10.14
N ALA A 31 3.21 -5.97 -11.32
CA ALA A 31 1.82 -6.22 -11.67
C ALA A 31 1.22 -7.35 -10.80
N GLU A 32 2.01 -8.36 -10.47
CA GLU A 32 1.58 -9.42 -9.56
C GLU A 32 1.46 -8.91 -8.12
N LEU A 33 2.44 -8.15 -7.64
CA LEU A 33 2.40 -7.54 -6.29
C LEU A 33 1.20 -6.61 -6.12
N ALA A 34 0.84 -5.84 -7.16
CA ALA A 34 -0.32 -4.94 -7.15
C ALA A 34 -1.65 -5.69 -6.90
N ARG A 35 -1.79 -6.91 -7.41
CA ARG A 35 -3.01 -7.74 -7.25
C ARG A 35 -3.24 -8.19 -5.82
N HIS A 36 -2.21 -8.11 -4.98
CA HIS A 36 -2.23 -8.54 -3.58
C HIS A 36 -2.02 -7.37 -2.60
N CYS A 37 -2.04 -6.13 -3.10
CA CYS A 37 -1.87 -4.94 -2.27
C CYS A 37 -3.04 -4.78 -1.30
N PHE A 38 -2.73 -4.67 0.00
CA PHE A 38 -3.70 -4.58 1.10
C PHE A 38 -4.68 -5.75 1.23
N GLU A 39 -4.43 -6.90 0.60
CA GLU A 39 -5.44 -7.98 0.51
C GLU A 39 -5.92 -8.51 1.86
N ASP A 40 -5.01 -8.68 2.82
CA ASP A 40 -5.34 -9.17 4.18
C ASP A 40 -6.01 -8.09 5.05
N LEU A 41 -5.84 -6.81 4.69
CA LEU A 41 -6.40 -5.66 5.43
C LEU A 41 -7.77 -5.21 4.88
N ASP A 42 -7.88 -5.17 3.55
CA ASP A 42 -9.03 -4.73 2.78
C ASP A 42 -9.14 -5.59 1.51
N THR A 43 -9.90 -6.67 1.63
CA THR A 43 -10.14 -7.66 0.55
C THR A 43 -10.81 -7.05 -0.69
N THR A 44 -11.27 -5.79 -0.62
CA THR A 44 -11.93 -5.10 -1.73
C THR A 44 -11.07 -3.99 -2.34
N PHE A 45 -9.87 -3.75 -1.80
CA PHE A 45 -9.00 -2.66 -2.26
C PHE A 45 -8.68 -2.77 -3.76
N THR A 46 -8.21 -3.94 -4.19
CA THR A 46 -7.69 -4.17 -5.55
C THR A 46 -8.77 -4.10 -6.64
N THR A 47 -10.04 -4.27 -6.27
CA THR A 47 -11.17 -4.13 -7.21
C THR A 47 -11.70 -2.71 -7.30
N ARG A 48 -11.41 -1.88 -6.29
CA ARG A 48 -11.90 -0.49 -6.21
C ARG A 48 -10.86 0.54 -6.62
N VAL A 49 -9.58 0.29 -6.35
CA VAL A 49 -8.49 1.23 -6.61
C VAL A 49 -8.41 1.58 -8.10
N GLN A 50 -8.25 2.87 -8.39
CA GLN A 50 -8.06 3.42 -9.72
C GLN A 50 -6.75 4.23 -9.79
N PRO A 51 -6.13 4.34 -10.98
CA PRO A 51 -4.97 5.21 -11.16
C PRO A 51 -5.27 6.65 -10.70
N GLY A 52 -4.46 7.16 -9.78
CA GLY A 52 -4.64 8.51 -9.21
C GLY A 52 -5.15 8.52 -7.77
N ASP A 53 -5.69 7.40 -7.29
CA ASP A 53 -6.20 7.29 -5.92
C ASP A 53 -5.10 7.47 -4.87
N ILE A 54 -5.53 7.74 -3.64
CA ILE A 54 -4.68 8.19 -2.54
C ILE A 54 -4.91 7.29 -1.34
N VAL A 55 -3.83 6.82 -0.72
CA VAL A 55 -3.89 6.14 0.58
C VAL A 55 -3.67 7.16 1.68
N VAL A 56 -4.54 7.16 2.69
CA VAL A 56 -4.42 7.95 3.90
C VAL A 56 -4.33 7.03 5.09
N ALA A 57 -3.36 7.24 5.98
CA ALA A 57 -3.20 6.47 7.21
C ALA A 57 -2.93 7.40 8.41
N ASP A 58 -3.06 6.86 9.63
CA ASP A 58 -2.67 7.58 10.83
C ASP A 58 -1.15 7.46 11.07
N GLU A 59 -0.69 7.17 12.29
CA GLU A 59 0.75 7.08 12.61
C GLU A 59 1.38 5.75 12.17
N ASN A 60 2.70 5.78 11.92
CA ASN A 60 3.56 4.61 11.75
C ASN A 60 3.21 3.73 10.52
N PHE A 61 2.86 4.37 9.40
CA PHE A 61 2.62 3.66 8.13
C PHE A 61 3.90 3.04 7.57
N GLY A 62 3.81 1.80 7.07
CA GLY A 62 4.92 1.05 6.51
C GLY A 62 5.84 0.42 7.57
N CYS A 63 5.36 0.22 8.80
CA CYS A 63 6.17 -0.36 9.87
C CYS A 63 6.42 -1.87 9.68
N GLY A 64 7.21 -2.48 10.57
CA GLY A 64 7.51 -3.91 10.51
C GLY A 64 8.73 -4.25 9.65
N SER A 65 8.60 -5.28 8.82
CA SER A 65 9.72 -5.87 8.08
C SER A 65 10.22 -4.97 6.95
N SER A 66 11.53 -4.97 6.68
CA SER A 66 12.12 -4.32 5.50
C SER A 66 11.64 -5.02 4.22
N ARG A 67 10.67 -4.43 3.52
CA ARG A 67 10.06 -5.01 2.32
C ARG A 67 9.88 -3.97 1.23
N GLU A 68 10.79 -3.95 0.26
CA GLU A 68 10.68 -3.10 -0.93
C GLU A 68 9.44 -3.43 -1.78
N HIS A 69 8.93 -4.67 -1.67
CA HIS A 69 7.69 -5.10 -2.29
C HIS A 69 6.48 -4.25 -1.85
N ALA A 70 6.47 -3.72 -0.62
CA ALA A 70 5.34 -2.94 -0.09
C ALA A 70 5.12 -1.63 -0.86
N PRO A 71 6.10 -0.72 -0.99
CA PRO A 71 5.93 0.48 -1.82
C PRO A 71 5.77 0.16 -3.32
N VAL A 72 6.36 -0.94 -3.81
CA VAL A 72 6.16 -1.39 -5.20
C VAL A 72 4.72 -1.79 -5.46
N ALA A 73 4.11 -2.59 -4.56
CA ALA A 73 2.71 -3.01 -4.65
C ALA A 73 1.76 -1.81 -4.67
N ILE A 74 1.96 -0.86 -3.76
CA ILE A 74 1.16 0.37 -3.68
C ILE A 74 1.24 1.17 -4.97
N LYS A 75 2.46 1.41 -5.47
CA LYS A 75 2.69 2.18 -6.69
C LYS A 75 2.09 1.48 -7.91
N ALA A 76 2.29 0.17 -8.04
CA ALA A 76 1.79 -0.61 -9.16
C ALA A 76 0.27 -0.80 -9.14
N ALA A 77 -0.37 -0.73 -7.96
CA ALA A 77 -1.82 -0.70 -7.82
C ALA A 77 -2.47 0.62 -8.31
N GLY A 78 -1.68 1.64 -8.65
CA GLY A 78 -2.16 2.91 -9.20
C GLY A 78 -2.32 4.03 -8.16
N VAL A 79 -1.90 3.79 -6.91
CA VAL A 79 -1.89 4.83 -5.87
C VAL A 79 -0.86 5.90 -6.22
N SER A 80 -1.32 7.15 -6.26
CA SER A 80 -0.49 8.29 -6.67
C SER A 80 0.32 8.90 -5.54
N CYS A 81 -0.21 8.85 -4.32
CA CYS A 81 0.49 9.25 -3.11
C CYS A 81 -0.06 8.56 -1.86
N VAL A 82 0.79 8.48 -0.84
CA VAL A 82 0.41 8.07 0.51
C VAL A 82 0.55 9.28 1.43
N ILE A 83 -0.48 9.55 2.23
CA ILE A 83 -0.49 10.61 3.24
C ILE A 83 -0.67 9.94 4.60
N ALA A 84 0.34 10.01 5.45
CA ALA A 84 0.26 9.48 6.80
C ALA A 84 0.68 10.55 7.81
N LYS A 85 0.25 10.42 9.07
CA LYS A 85 0.73 11.30 10.15
C LYS A 85 2.22 11.07 10.42
N SER A 86 2.68 9.82 10.28
CA SER A 86 4.09 9.47 10.28
C SER A 86 4.32 8.19 9.50
N PHE A 87 5.54 8.04 8.97
CA PHE A 87 6.00 6.87 8.26
C PHE A 87 7.07 6.16 9.09
N ALA A 88 7.10 4.84 9.03
CA ALA A 88 8.26 4.08 9.45
C ALA A 88 9.47 4.44 8.58
N ARG A 89 10.68 4.24 9.12
CA ARG A 89 11.91 4.79 8.52
C ARG A 89 12.49 3.97 7.37
N ILE A 90 12.06 2.74 7.15
CA ILE A 90 12.79 1.70 6.42
C ILE A 90 12.07 1.36 5.11
#